data_AF-Q22SJ4-F1
#
_entry.id   AF-Q22SJ4-F1
#
_cell.length_a   1.000
_cell.length_b   1.000
_cell.length_c   1.000
_cell.angle_alpha   90.00
_cell.angle_beta   90.00
_cell.angle_gamma   90.00
#
_symmetry.space_group_name_H-M   'P 1'
#
loop_
_entity.id
_entity.type
_entity.pdbx_description
1 polymer ?
#
loop_
_entity_poly.entity_id
_entity_poly.type
_entity_poly.pdbx_seq_one_letter_code
_entity_poly.pdbx_strand_id
1 'polypeptide(L)'
;MDKNNINTVNSITIPQKKQSVSIKTEAKKISQPSTLAKKTTSSISKNLSNQVKTSPQVQLISPVIKKAVLQPQSVVVQKQPLAQNPVQAKTIQPKTVVPKSLTSIQKSDISIEKQEKIQKLDTKTMLQEQEIKPDLQQMVKDAKKPSYDLEKGLTFEIKTLNKHFQFNNEQDCNIPIMVSVKTQDSTNDILEEQKEQVKQVEQSRPSIDLVCVIDNSGSMQGEKIQNVKTTLLQLLDMLNSNDRLSLILFNSYPTLLCNLRKVDDENTPNIQSIINSITADGGTDINSGMLMAFNILQKRQFFNPVSSIFLLSDGQDNGADEKIKKYINSNQSLKNECFSIHSFGFGSDHDGPLMNRICQLKDGNFYYVEKINQVDEFFVDALGGLFSVVAQEILIEINLNRQDKNFQKYFSNCKVSKTYGDMWKCIKQDEIYQIKINQLFSGVSKDFIMEIVVPKQEVKMLEDFERNLEIVKGQLTAIPVDIQYTTKIVKDSNLILTLFLQNETVPVDSEINDAVEFNYLRVQAAEAMEVAINFSEKQQYDQGQVVLKSILSKIENSHPKNKEKVQILKKDLLDCQESAKPRVYENVGKYKMLSKKEANFKQASQAVEECDMYQNNIQKKMVMHLKSKKM
;
A
#
# COMPACT_ATOMS: atom_id res chain seq x y z
N MET A 1 -63.67 -25.61 -34.98
CA MET A 1 -63.35 -27.03 -35.21
C MET A 1 -62.21 -27.38 -34.27
N ASP A 2 -62.50 -28.29 -33.34
CA ASP A 2 -61.60 -29.18 -32.55
C ASP A 2 -60.34 -28.61 -31.86
N LYS A 3 -59.94 -28.96 -30.63
CA LYS A 3 -60.45 -29.79 -29.53
C LYS A 3 -59.40 -29.63 -28.41
N ASN A 4 -59.83 -29.61 -27.13
CA ASN A 4 -59.16 -30.13 -25.92
C ASN A 4 -57.72 -29.65 -25.60
N ASN A 5 -57.34 -29.30 -24.37
CA ASN A 5 -57.64 -30.02 -23.14
C ASN A 5 -57.35 -29.16 -21.89
N ILE A 6 -58.09 -29.50 -20.85
CA ILE A 6 -58.20 -28.88 -19.53
C ILE A 6 -57.26 -29.61 -18.54
N ASN A 7 -56.87 -28.90 -17.45
CA ASN A 7 -56.83 -29.36 -16.04
C ASN A 7 -55.51 -29.40 -15.21
N THR A 8 -55.60 -28.66 -14.09
CA THR A 8 -55.28 -28.99 -12.66
C THR A 8 -53.84 -29.05 -12.11
N VAL A 9 -53.58 -28.06 -11.23
CA VAL A 9 -53.18 -28.14 -9.80
C VAL A 9 -52.93 -29.56 -9.24
N ASN A 10 -51.80 -29.76 -8.54
CA ASN A 10 -51.75 -30.54 -7.31
C ASN A 10 -50.49 -30.28 -6.45
N SER A 11 -50.75 -29.83 -5.23
CA SER A 11 -49.95 -29.98 -4.01
C SER A 11 -49.87 -31.44 -3.57
N ILE A 12 -48.72 -31.88 -3.07
CA ILE A 12 -48.57 -33.19 -2.42
C ILE A 12 -47.98 -33.02 -1.02
N THR A 13 -48.71 -33.58 -0.06
CA THR A 13 -48.46 -33.68 1.38
C THR A 13 -48.45 -35.18 1.75
N ILE A 14 -47.88 -35.52 2.93
CA ILE A 14 -48.11 -36.73 3.78
C ILE A 14 -47.16 -37.92 3.48
N PRO A 15 -46.74 -38.81 4.45
CA PRO A 15 -47.19 -39.00 5.84
C PRO A 15 -46.15 -39.13 6.97
N GLN A 16 -46.64 -38.83 8.19
CA GLN A 16 -46.22 -39.43 9.46
C GLN A 16 -46.70 -40.89 9.58
N LYS A 17 -45.90 -41.76 10.22
CA LYS A 17 -46.40 -43.02 10.80
C LYS A 17 -45.80 -43.25 12.19
N LYS A 18 -46.70 -43.34 13.17
CA LYS A 18 -46.49 -43.80 14.55
C LYS A 18 -46.11 -45.27 14.57
N GLN A 19 -45.22 -45.68 15.48
CA GLN A 19 -45.31 -46.97 16.14
C GLN A 19 -44.75 -46.89 17.56
N SER A 20 -45.61 -47.31 18.50
CA SER A 20 -45.42 -47.45 19.94
C SER A 20 -44.97 -48.87 20.28
N VAL A 21 -43.97 -49.05 21.13
CA VAL A 21 -43.83 -50.24 22.00
C VAL A 21 -43.28 -49.80 23.35
N SER A 22 -43.88 -50.34 24.41
CA SER A 22 -43.68 -50.01 25.81
C SER A 22 -42.97 -51.17 26.55
N ILE A 23 -42.49 -50.85 27.76
CA ILE A 23 -42.22 -51.71 28.94
C ILE A 23 -40.88 -52.49 28.97
N LYS A 24 -39.92 -52.06 29.82
CA LYS A 24 -39.76 -52.57 31.21
C LYS A 24 -38.68 -51.86 32.02
N THR A 25 -39.12 -51.54 33.23
CA THR A 25 -38.45 -51.08 34.46
C THR A 25 -37.24 -51.90 34.88
N GLU A 26 -36.22 -51.23 35.43
CA GLU A 26 -35.63 -51.65 36.72
C GLU A 26 -34.89 -50.48 37.40
N ALA A 27 -35.16 -50.33 38.70
CA ALA A 27 -34.58 -49.35 39.60
C ALA A 27 -33.70 -50.04 40.64
N LYS A 28 -32.56 -49.46 41.00
CA LYS A 28 -31.86 -49.68 42.29
C LYS A 28 -30.85 -48.54 42.51
N LYS A 29 -31.12 -47.56 43.39
CA LYS A 29 -30.91 -47.50 44.86
C LYS A 29 -29.48 -47.09 45.28
N ILE A 30 -29.35 -45.81 45.62
CA ILE A 30 -28.77 -45.20 46.85
C ILE A 30 -27.53 -45.88 47.47
N SER A 31 -26.41 -45.14 47.58
CA SER A 31 -25.71 -44.89 48.87
C SER A 31 -24.45 -44.01 48.71
N GLN A 32 -24.44 -42.82 49.31
CA GLN A 32 -23.30 -42.29 50.11
C GLN A 32 -23.48 -42.80 51.57
N PRO A 33 -22.57 -42.62 52.57
CA PRO A 33 -21.46 -41.65 52.70
C PRO A 33 -20.21 -42.17 53.46
N SER A 34 -19.38 -41.23 53.95
CA SER A 34 -18.37 -41.26 55.04
C SER A 34 -16.90 -41.18 54.56
N THR A 35 -16.21 -40.04 54.69
CA THR A 35 -15.64 -39.33 55.87
C THR A 35 -14.44 -40.00 56.54
N LEU A 36 -13.36 -39.20 56.59
CA LEU A 36 -12.53 -38.86 57.75
C LEU A 36 -11.05 -39.31 57.77
N ALA A 37 -10.22 -38.28 58.04
CA ALA A 37 -9.09 -38.25 58.98
C ALA A 37 -7.73 -38.80 58.48
N LYS A 38 -6.72 -37.92 58.33
CA LYS A 38 -5.68 -37.55 59.35
C LYS A 38 -4.70 -38.74 59.57
N LYS A 39 -3.38 -38.60 59.69
CA LYS A 39 -2.48 -37.48 60.01
C LYS A 39 -1.04 -38.08 60.03
N THR A 40 -0.05 -37.23 59.75
CA THR A 40 1.30 -37.15 60.40
C THR A 40 2.24 -38.36 60.36
N THR A 41 3.46 -38.20 59.81
CA THR A 41 4.76 -37.87 60.48
C THR A 41 5.68 -39.08 60.25
N SER A 42 7.01 -39.01 60.11
CA SER A 42 8.06 -38.01 60.31
C SER A 42 9.38 -38.66 59.88
N SER A 43 10.42 -37.85 59.66
CA SER A 43 11.85 -38.05 60.00
C SER A 43 12.76 -37.67 58.81
N ILE A 44 13.37 -36.46 58.82
CA ILE A 44 14.57 -36.02 59.54
C ILE A 44 15.86 -36.56 58.88
N SER A 45 16.61 -35.69 58.19
CA SER A 45 17.87 -35.14 58.73
C SER A 45 18.60 -34.18 57.76
N LYS A 46 18.78 -32.92 58.24
CA LYS A 46 20.00 -32.07 58.26
C LYS A 46 20.74 -31.82 56.93
N ASN A 47 20.66 -30.60 56.38
CA ASN A 47 21.40 -29.35 56.70
C ASN A 47 22.63 -29.17 55.81
N LEU A 48 22.68 -28.11 54.98
CA LEU A 48 23.34 -26.84 55.31
C LEU A 48 23.13 -25.78 54.20
N SER A 49 22.48 -24.67 54.59
CA SER A 49 22.77 -23.26 54.25
C SER A 49 23.23 -22.87 52.83
N ASN A 50 22.47 -22.01 52.12
CA ASN A 50 22.56 -20.55 52.29
C ASN A 50 21.59 -19.75 51.38
N GLN A 51 20.95 -18.77 52.02
CA GLN A 51 20.44 -17.48 51.53
C GLN A 51 19.31 -17.40 50.48
N VAL A 52 18.13 -17.13 51.06
CA VAL A 52 16.93 -16.48 50.50
C VAL A 52 17.13 -14.97 50.43
N LYS A 53 16.64 -14.31 49.36
CA LYS A 53 15.76 -13.11 49.40
C LYS A 53 15.38 -12.64 47.98
N THR A 54 14.15 -12.98 47.56
CA THR A 54 13.01 -12.07 47.33
C THR A 54 13.16 -11.11 46.13
N SER A 55 12.54 -11.50 45.02
CA SER A 55 12.25 -10.66 43.85
C SER A 55 11.04 -9.76 44.13
N PRO A 56 11.07 -8.45 43.81
CA PRO A 56 9.86 -7.63 43.84
C PRO A 56 9.08 -7.79 42.53
N GLN A 57 7.76 -8.02 42.68
CA GLN A 57 6.76 -7.89 41.62
C GLN A 57 6.77 -6.46 41.07
N VAL A 58 6.89 -6.30 39.75
CA VAL A 58 6.66 -5.02 39.06
C VAL A 58 5.29 -5.08 38.40
N GLN A 59 4.36 -4.27 38.91
CA GLN A 59 3.06 -4.01 38.30
C GLN A 59 3.24 -3.26 36.98
N LEU A 60 2.70 -3.81 35.89
CA LEU A 60 2.57 -3.14 34.60
C LEU A 60 1.46 -2.07 34.70
N ILE A 61 1.86 -0.79 34.75
CA ILE A 61 0.94 0.34 34.61
C ILE A 61 0.76 0.62 33.11
N SER A 62 -0.47 0.49 32.63
CA SER A 62 -0.88 0.93 31.28
C SER A 62 -1.00 2.45 31.26
N PRO A 63 -0.42 3.19 30.29
CA PRO A 63 -0.67 4.62 30.18
C PRO A 63 -1.98 4.87 29.41
N VAL A 64 -3.01 5.33 30.13
CA VAL A 64 -4.19 5.99 29.56
C VAL A 64 -3.78 7.42 29.19
N ILE A 65 -3.64 7.71 27.89
CA ILE A 65 -3.48 9.09 27.41
C ILE A 65 -4.86 9.76 27.43
N LYS A 66 -5.13 10.56 28.46
CA LYS A 66 -6.25 11.51 28.45
C LYS A 66 -5.89 12.68 27.53
N LYS A 67 -6.67 12.90 26.47
CA LYS A 67 -6.67 14.15 25.69
C LYS A 67 -7.06 15.30 26.61
N ALA A 68 -6.13 16.21 26.90
CA ALA A 68 -6.42 17.50 27.49
C ALA A 68 -6.91 18.46 26.39
N VAL A 69 -8.12 18.97 26.55
CA VAL A 69 -8.67 20.10 25.79
C VAL A 69 -8.11 21.37 26.41
N LEU A 70 -7.33 22.14 25.66
CA LEU A 70 -6.87 23.47 26.05
C LEU A 70 -7.75 24.52 25.36
N GLN A 71 -8.52 25.27 26.16
CA GLN A 71 -9.11 26.54 25.76
C GLN A 71 -8.06 27.66 25.93
N PRO A 72 -8.12 28.73 25.12
CA PRO A 72 -7.09 29.77 25.11
C PRO A 72 -7.25 30.73 26.30
N GLN A 73 -6.16 30.99 27.03
CA GLN A 73 -6.06 32.12 27.95
C GLN A 73 -5.16 33.21 27.36
N SER A 74 -5.76 34.38 27.24
CA SER A 74 -5.19 35.68 26.92
C SER A 74 -4.23 36.14 28.03
N VAL A 75 -3.01 36.59 27.65
CA VAL A 75 -2.15 37.38 28.53
C VAL A 75 -1.72 38.67 27.83
N VAL A 76 -1.97 39.73 28.58
CA VAL A 76 -1.78 41.16 28.34
C VAL A 76 -0.28 41.52 28.36
N VAL A 77 0.18 42.31 27.39
CA VAL A 77 1.48 42.99 27.46
C VAL A 77 1.26 44.50 27.59
N GLN A 78 1.70 45.06 28.71
CA GLN A 78 1.72 46.50 29.00
C GLN A 78 2.88 47.18 28.25
N LYS A 79 2.58 48.33 27.65
CA LYS A 79 3.50 49.34 27.06
C LYS A 79 4.18 50.14 28.18
N GLN A 80 5.39 50.71 27.99
CA GLN A 80 5.69 52.11 27.58
C GLN A 80 7.11 52.51 28.12
N PRO A 81 7.74 53.70 27.85
CA PRO A 81 7.67 54.65 26.72
C PRO A 81 9.01 55.39 26.33
N LEU A 82 8.90 56.37 25.38
CA LEU A 82 9.72 57.60 25.10
C LEU A 82 11.04 57.47 24.26
N ALA A 83 11.43 58.38 23.34
CA ALA A 83 10.85 59.60 22.77
C ALA A 83 11.65 60.11 21.52
N GLN A 84 10.89 60.63 20.54
CA GLN A 84 11.02 61.88 19.72
C GLN A 84 12.31 62.30 18.97
N ASN A 85 12.22 62.24 17.62
CA ASN A 85 12.35 63.28 16.55
C ASN A 85 13.59 64.21 16.42
N PRO A 86 13.82 64.92 15.28
CA PRO A 86 13.30 64.84 13.88
C PRO A 86 14.44 64.77 12.80
N VAL A 87 14.19 64.66 11.48
CA VAL A 87 14.24 65.79 10.51
C VAL A 87 13.95 65.32 9.06
N GLN A 88 13.01 66.06 8.42
CA GLN A 88 12.79 66.43 7.00
C GLN A 88 12.48 65.42 5.88
N ALA A 89 11.25 65.59 5.37
CA ALA A 89 10.72 65.11 4.10
C ALA A 89 11.12 66.01 2.92
N LYS A 90 11.22 65.41 1.72
CA LYS A 90 10.90 66.07 0.45
C LYS A 90 10.14 65.11 -0.48
N THR A 91 8.89 65.49 -0.71
CA THR A 91 7.90 64.98 -1.65
C THR A 91 8.19 65.47 -3.06
N ILE A 92 8.10 64.64 -4.12
CA ILE A 92 7.64 65.01 -5.48
C ILE A 92 7.07 63.77 -6.21
N GLN A 93 5.80 63.84 -6.67
CA GLN A 93 5.20 62.96 -7.69
C GLN A 93 5.18 63.67 -9.09
N PRO A 94 4.55 63.11 -10.14
CA PRO A 94 5.15 62.64 -11.39
C PRO A 94 5.06 63.68 -12.54
N LYS A 95 5.75 63.44 -13.67
CA LYS A 95 5.52 64.17 -14.93
C LYS A 95 5.46 63.26 -16.14
N THR A 96 4.32 63.40 -16.82
CA THR A 96 3.93 63.01 -18.18
C THR A 96 4.78 63.68 -19.26
N VAL A 97 5.08 63.00 -20.38
CA VAL A 97 5.14 63.59 -21.74
C VAL A 97 4.80 62.53 -22.80
N VAL A 98 3.90 62.89 -23.72
CA VAL A 98 3.57 62.25 -25.02
C VAL A 98 4.03 63.21 -26.14
N PRO A 99 4.36 62.75 -27.36
CA PRO A 99 3.59 63.20 -28.55
C PRO A 99 3.28 62.04 -29.54
N LYS A 100 2.03 61.87 -30.03
CA LYS A 100 1.38 62.43 -31.25
C LYS A 100 2.06 61.94 -32.56
N SER A 101 1.39 61.45 -33.61
CA SER A 101 0.02 61.59 -34.17
C SER A 101 -0.10 60.67 -35.41
N LEU A 102 -1.24 60.16 -35.90
CA LEU A 102 -2.24 60.86 -36.74
C LEU A 102 -3.42 59.91 -37.12
N THR A 103 -4.63 60.38 -36.82
CA THR A 103 -5.92 60.38 -37.57
C THR A 103 -6.64 59.12 -38.11
N SER A 104 -7.89 59.06 -37.64
CA SER A 104 -9.16 58.46 -38.09
C SER A 104 -9.52 58.48 -39.59
N ILE A 105 -10.41 57.56 -40.02
CA ILE A 105 -11.63 57.80 -40.85
C ILE A 105 -12.64 56.62 -40.71
N GLN A 106 -13.85 57.00 -40.29
CA GLN A 106 -15.26 56.60 -40.57
C GLN A 106 -15.76 55.15 -40.83
N LYS A 107 -16.94 54.93 -40.23
CA LYS A 107 -18.01 53.95 -40.55
C LYS A 107 -18.70 54.24 -41.88
N SER A 108 -19.24 53.21 -42.53
CA SER A 108 -20.60 53.25 -43.12
C SER A 108 -21.13 51.85 -43.48
N ASP A 109 -22.39 51.63 -43.11
CA ASP A 109 -23.28 50.51 -43.44
C ASP A 109 -23.51 50.32 -44.94
N ILE A 110 -23.97 49.12 -45.35
CA ILE A 110 -25.06 48.88 -46.32
C ILE A 110 -25.61 47.45 -46.11
N SER A 111 -26.94 47.38 -46.04
CA SER A 111 -27.79 46.19 -45.83
C SER A 111 -28.31 45.60 -47.15
N ILE A 112 -29.12 44.53 -47.02
CA ILE A 112 -30.27 44.05 -47.86
C ILE A 112 -30.07 42.60 -48.36
N GLU A 113 -30.68 41.62 -47.69
CA GLU A 113 -31.90 40.84 -48.05
C GLU A 113 -31.68 39.81 -49.19
N LYS A 114 -32.26 38.62 -49.30
CA LYS A 114 -33.36 37.87 -48.65
C LYS A 114 -33.28 36.45 -49.26
N GLN A 115 -33.66 35.40 -48.53
CA GLN A 115 -34.86 34.60 -48.84
C GLN A 115 -34.96 33.34 -47.94
N GLU A 116 -36.14 33.23 -47.35
CA GLU A 116 -36.64 32.19 -46.46
C GLU A 116 -37.26 31.01 -47.24
N LYS A 117 -37.39 29.85 -46.58
CA LYS A 117 -38.65 29.08 -46.36
C LYS A 117 -38.33 27.78 -45.58
N ILE A 118 -38.76 27.62 -44.32
CA ILE A 118 -40.04 27.02 -43.85
C ILE A 118 -40.13 25.53 -44.32
N GLN A 119 -40.23 24.47 -43.50
CA GLN A 119 -41.22 24.17 -42.44
C GLN A 119 -40.88 22.88 -41.63
N LYS A 120 -41.63 22.71 -40.54
CA LYS A 120 -41.60 21.72 -39.43
C LYS A 120 -41.92 20.26 -39.80
N LEU A 121 -41.47 19.33 -38.95
CA LEU A 121 -42.15 18.13 -38.36
C LEU A 121 -41.04 17.10 -38.01
N ASP A 122 -41.07 16.23 -37.00
CA ASP A 122 -41.88 16.00 -35.81
C ASP A 122 -41.09 15.00 -34.95
N THR A 123 -41.25 15.04 -33.63
CA THR A 123 -40.73 14.04 -32.70
C THR A 123 -41.66 12.83 -32.66
N LYS A 124 -41.24 11.63 -33.14
CA LYS A 124 -41.57 10.31 -32.54
C LYS A 124 -41.13 9.07 -33.37
N THR A 125 -40.60 8.08 -32.64
CA THR A 125 -40.76 6.61 -32.86
C THR A 125 -39.64 5.81 -33.56
N MET A 126 -38.80 5.20 -32.71
CA MET A 126 -38.38 3.78 -32.63
C MET A 126 -37.47 3.10 -33.68
N LEU A 127 -36.44 2.46 -33.11
CA LEU A 127 -35.92 1.11 -33.37
C LEU A 127 -35.75 0.69 -34.84
N GLN A 128 -34.54 0.85 -35.35
CA GLN A 128 -33.96 -0.09 -36.30
C GLN A 128 -32.51 -0.38 -35.90
N GLU A 129 -32.25 -1.67 -35.71
CA GLU A 129 -30.95 -2.29 -35.50
C GLU A 129 -29.97 -1.80 -36.57
N GLN A 130 -28.91 -1.09 -36.15
CA GLN A 130 -27.75 -0.89 -37.01
C GLN A 130 -26.74 -1.98 -36.72
N GLU A 131 -26.61 -2.85 -37.72
CA GLU A 131 -25.63 -3.92 -37.84
C GLU A 131 -24.24 -3.47 -37.38
N ILE A 132 -23.69 -4.21 -36.43
CA ILE A 132 -22.30 -4.11 -35.99
C ILE A 132 -21.42 -4.39 -37.22
N LYS A 133 -20.63 -3.39 -37.62
CA LYS A 133 -19.65 -3.51 -38.71
C LYS A 133 -18.78 -4.76 -38.49
N PRO A 134 -18.56 -5.60 -39.53
CA PRO A 134 -17.73 -6.80 -39.45
C PRO A 134 -16.26 -6.53 -39.08
N ASP A 135 -15.79 -5.28 -39.19
CA ASP A 135 -14.43 -4.88 -38.80
C ASP A 135 -14.14 -5.03 -37.30
N LEU A 136 -15.10 -4.80 -36.40
CA LEU A 136 -14.87 -4.95 -34.95
C LEU A 136 -14.71 -6.42 -34.55
N GLN A 137 -15.44 -7.32 -35.20
CA GLN A 137 -15.32 -8.76 -34.96
C GLN A 137 -14.05 -9.35 -35.58
N GLN A 138 -13.50 -8.73 -36.63
CA GLN A 138 -12.22 -9.11 -37.22
C GLN A 138 -11.04 -8.57 -36.38
N MET A 139 -11.11 -7.34 -35.86
CA MET A 139 -10.11 -6.78 -34.94
C MET A 139 -9.98 -7.53 -33.61
N VAL A 140 -11.09 -8.11 -33.11
CA VAL A 140 -11.09 -8.97 -31.90
C VAL A 140 -10.47 -10.35 -32.18
N LYS A 141 -10.47 -10.81 -33.44
CA LYS A 141 -9.85 -12.09 -33.84
C LYS A 141 -8.34 -12.00 -34.05
N ASP A 142 -7.84 -10.82 -34.42
CA ASP A 142 -6.41 -10.55 -34.64
C ASP A 142 -5.69 -9.98 -33.38
N ALA A 143 -6.45 -9.71 -32.32
CA ALA A 143 -5.90 -9.37 -31.01
C ALA A 143 -5.12 -10.56 -30.44
N LYS A 144 -3.79 -10.43 -30.32
CA LYS A 144 -2.98 -11.29 -29.46
C LYS A 144 -3.68 -11.36 -28.10
N LYS A 145 -3.97 -12.58 -27.60
CA LYS A 145 -4.54 -12.79 -26.26
C LYS A 145 -3.80 -11.91 -25.24
N PRO A 146 -4.51 -11.30 -24.27
CA PRO A 146 -3.85 -10.58 -23.20
C PRO A 146 -2.80 -11.49 -22.56
N SER A 147 -1.57 -11.00 -22.39
CA SER A 147 -0.49 -11.79 -21.78
C SER A 147 -0.80 -12.14 -20.32
N TYR A 148 -1.76 -11.45 -19.70
CA TYR A 148 -2.22 -11.67 -18.34
C TYR A 148 -3.72 -11.36 -18.18
N ASP A 149 -4.52 -12.36 -17.81
CA ASP A 149 -5.92 -12.21 -17.42
C ASP A 149 -6.03 -11.80 -15.94
N LEU A 150 -6.27 -10.51 -15.68
CA LEU A 150 -6.38 -10.00 -14.31
C LEU A 150 -7.58 -10.58 -13.54
N GLU A 151 -8.68 -10.95 -14.21
CA GLU A 151 -9.87 -11.49 -13.55
C GLU A 151 -9.58 -12.87 -12.92
N LYS A 152 -8.78 -13.69 -13.62
CA LYS A 152 -8.28 -14.97 -13.12
C LYS A 152 -7.14 -14.82 -12.12
N GLY A 153 -6.22 -13.89 -12.39
CA GLY A 153 -4.99 -13.72 -11.62
C GLY A 153 -5.18 -13.02 -10.28
N LEU A 154 -6.20 -12.17 -10.15
CA LEU A 154 -6.46 -11.36 -8.97
C LEU A 154 -7.37 -12.08 -7.96
N THR A 155 -6.87 -12.20 -6.74
CA THR A 155 -7.60 -12.74 -5.59
C THR A 155 -7.73 -11.68 -4.51
N PHE A 156 -8.89 -11.66 -3.85
CA PHE A 156 -9.20 -10.76 -2.75
C PHE A 156 -9.82 -11.56 -1.62
N GLU A 157 -9.21 -11.51 -0.43
CA GLU A 157 -9.62 -12.31 0.71
C GLU A 157 -9.58 -11.49 2.00
N ILE A 158 -10.60 -11.63 2.85
CA ILE A 158 -10.60 -11.10 4.21
C ILE A 158 -10.63 -12.26 5.19
N LYS A 159 -9.62 -12.31 6.07
CA LYS A 159 -9.40 -13.40 7.02
C LYS A 159 -9.15 -12.84 8.42
N THR A 160 -9.35 -13.67 9.43
CA THR A 160 -9.03 -13.37 10.83
C THR A 160 -8.17 -14.49 11.39
N LEU A 161 -7.54 -14.25 12.54
CA LEU A 161 -6.70 -15.23 13.21
C LEU A 161 -7.49 -16.48 13.60
N ASN A 162 -8.66 -16.30 14.21
CA ASN A 162 -9.56 -17.37 14.64
C ASN A 162 -10.96 -17.12 14.08
N LYS A 163 -11.48 -18.07 13.30
CA LYS A 163 -12.85 -17.97 12.75
C LYS A 163 -13.92 -18.16 13.82
N HIS A 164 -13.61 -18.94 14.85
CA HIS A 164 -14.49 -19.09 16.01
C HIS A 164 -14.20 -17.97 17.00
N PHE A 165 -15.24 -17.23 17.38
CA PHE A 165 -15.16 -16.15 18.35
C PHE A 165 -15.95 -16.53 19.61
N GLN A 166 -15.28 -16.56 20.74
CA GLN A 166 -15.90 -16.83 22.03
C GLN A 166 -16.09 -15.53 22.81
N PHE A 167 -17.31 -15.26 23.28
CA PHE A 167 -17.58 -14.10 24.12
C PHE A 167 -16.83 -14.19 25.45
N ASN A 168 -16.40 -13.04 25.95
CA ASN A 168 -15.70 -12.90 27.23
C ASN A 168 -16.37 -11.79 28.07
N ASN A 169 -16.69 -12.08 29.32
CA ASN A 169 -17.30 -11.14 30.26
C ASN A 169 -16.28 -10.38 31.12
N GLU A 170 -15.01 -10.78 31.15
CA GLU A 170 -13.96 -10.20 31.98
C GLU A 170 -13.09 -9.19 31.23
N GLN A 171 -12.77 -9.48 29.96
CA GLN A 171 -11.81 -8.73 29.16
C GLN A 171 -12.29 -8.48 27.73
N ASP A 172 -11.88 -7.35 27.17
CA ASP A 172 -12.14 -7.00 25.78
C ASP A 172 -11.39 -7.97 24.85
N CYS A 173 -12.01 -8.32 23.73
CA CYS A 173 -11.47 -9.27 22.78
C CYS A 173 -10.98 -8.54 21.52
N ASN A 174 -9.71 -8.76 21.18
CA ASN A 174 -9.12 -8.21 19.96
C ASN A 174 -9.25 -9.20 18.81
N ILE A 175 -9.71 -8.73 17.67
CA ILE A 175 -9.87 -9.50 16.43
C ILE A 175 -8.96 -8.87 15.38
N PRO A 176 -7.75 -9.43 15.14
CA PRO A 176 -6.91 -9.00 14.02
C PRO A 176 -7.52 -9.50 12.71
N ILE A 177 -7.73 -8.57 11.78
CA ILE A 177 -8.32 -8.81 10.47
C ILE A 177 -7.26 -8.51 9.41
N MET A 178 -7.02 -9.49 8.54
CA MET A 178 -6.15 -9.38 7.38
C MET A 178 -7.00 -9.21 6.13
N VAL A 179 -6.77 -8.12 5.41
CA VAL A 179 -7.31 -7.82 4.10
C VAL A 179 -6.21 -8.08 3.07
N SER A 180 -6.37 -9.13 2.27
CA SER A 180 -5.34 -9.64 1.38
C SER A 180 -5.74 -9.47 -0.08
N VAL A 181 -4.83 -8.92 -0.87
CA VAL A 181 -4.92 -8.84 -2.33
C VAL A 181 -3.73 -9.58 -2.91
N LYS A 182 -3.96 -10.58 -3.78
CA LYS A 182 -2.86 -11.32 -4.40
C LYS A 182 -3.05 -11.46 -5.88
N THR A 183 -1.95 -11.40 -6.62
CA THR A 183 -1.87 -11.68 -8.04
C THR A 183 -1.08 -12.96 -8.27
N GLN A 184 -1.47 -13.74 -9.27
CA GLN A 184 -0.67 -14.86 -9.75
C GLN A 184 0.50 -14.34 -10.60
N ASP A 185 1.57 -15.13 -10.74
CA ASP A 185 2.69 -14.83 -11.63
C ASP A 185 2.32 -14.94 -13.11
N SER A 186 1.46 -15.90 -13.45
CA SER A 186 0.96 -16.13 -14.80
C SER A 186 -0.45 -16.69 -14.72
N THR A 187 -1.26 -16.34 -15.72
CA THR A 187 -2.67 -16.75 -15.85
C THR A 187 -2.90 -17.56 -17.12
N ASN A 188 -1.80 -17.94 -17.79
CA ASN A 188 -1.84 -18.86 -18.91
C ASN A 188 -2.07 -20.28 -18.37
N ASP A 189 -3.20 -20.86 -18.73
CA ASP A 189 -3.49 -22.29 -18.54
C ASP A 189 -2.60 -23.11 -19.51
N ILE A 190 -1.29 -23.19 -19.24
CA ILE A 190 -0.42 -24.11 -19.99
C ILE A 190 -0.65 -25.50 -19.41
N LEU A 191 -1.44 -26.31 -20.12
CA LEU A 191 -1.53 -27.76 -19.92
C LEU A 191 -0.10 -28.33 -19.82
N GLU A 192 0.17 -29.12 -18.77
CA GLU A 192 1.52 -29.59 -18.43
C GLU A 192 2.27 -30.29 -19.58
N GLU A 193 1.55 -30.80 -20.58
CA GLU A 193 2.10 -31.51 -21.73
C GLU A 193 2.80 -30.60 -22.78
N GLN A 194 2.66 -29.27 -22.72
CA GLN A 194 3.31 -28.36 -23.69
C GLN A 194 4.59 -27.68 -23.18
N LYS A 195 5.07 -28.02 -21.96
CA LYS A 195 6.26 -27.40 -21.36
C LYS A 195 7.56 -27.58 -22.16
N GLU A 196 7.65 -28.56 -23.06
CA GLU A 196 8.89 -28.85 -23.82
C GLU A 196 9.00 -28.14 -25.19
N GLN A 197 7.94 -27.52 -25.71
CA GLN A 197 8.00 -26.81 -27.02
C GLN A 197 7.79 -25.30 -26.94
N VAL A 198 7.41 -24.74 -25.79
CA VAL A 198 7.27 -23.28 -25.61
C VAL A 198 8.59 -22.67 -25.12
N LYS A 199 9.64 -22.73 -25.94
CA LYS A 199 10.74 -21.78 -25.85
C LYS A 199 10.30 -20.50 -26.57
N GLN A 200 10.19 -19.40 -25.84
CA GLN A 200 9.88 -18.04 -26.31
C GLN A 200 8.40 -17.69 -26.60
N VAL A 201 7.51 -17.90 -25.63
CA VAL A 201 6.53 -16.84 -25.39
C VAL A 201 7.24 -15.84 -24.49
N GLU A 202 7.84 -14.80 -25.09
CA GLU A 202 8.18 -13.59 -24.35
C GLU A 202 6.92 -13.21 -23.56
N GLN A 203 6.97 -13.35 -22.24
CA GLN A 203 5.93 -12.77 -21.39
C GLN A 203 5.91 -11.28 -21.72
N SER A 204 4.86 -10.82 -22.39
CA SER A 204 4.79 -9.44 -22.86
C SER A 204 4.60 -8.56 -21.63
N ARG A 205 5.71 -8.02 -21.12
CA ARG A 205 5.68 -7.00 -20.09
C ARG A 205 4.96 -5.75 -20.61
N PRO A 206 4.32 -4.94 -19.74
CA PRO A 206 3.79 -3.65 -20.16
C PRO A 206 4.89 -2.74 -20.70
N SER A 207 4.53 -1.91 -21.69
CA SER A 207 5.36 -0.78 -22.09
C SER A 207 5.30 0.31 -21.01
N ILE A 208 6.39 1.04 -20.85
CA ILE A 208 6.52 2.04 -19.78
C ILE A 208 6.79 3.44 -20.33
N ASP A 209 6.23 4.45 -19.66
CA ASP A 209 6.66 5.85 -19.75
C ASP A 209 7.55 6.14 -18.54
N LEU A 210 8.83 6.39 -18.78
CA LEU A 210 9.80 6.64 -17.74
C LEU A 210 10.34 8.07 -17.85
N VAL A 211 10.23 8.84 -16.77
CA VAL A 211 10.81 10.18 -16.66
C VAL A 211 11.92 10.14 -15.61
N CYS A 212 13.17 10.32 -16.03
CA CYS A 212 14.29 10.44 -15.11
C CYS A 212 14.55 11.91 -14.77
N VAL A 213 14.44 12.24 -13.49
CA VAL A 213 14.73 13.55 -12.91
C VAL A 213 16.09 13.45 -12.22
N ILE A 214 17.09 14.07 -12.83
CA ILE A 214 18.50 13.86 -12.54
C ILE A 214 19.09 15.10 -11.89
N ASP A 215 19.59 14.93 -10.68
CA ASP A 215 20.31 15.94 -9.94
C ASP A 215 21.71 16.10 -10.54
N ASN A 216 22.03 17.33 -10.92
CA ASN A 216 23.38 17.70 -11.35
C ASN A 216 23.94 18.84 -10.53
N SER A 217 23.51 19.02 -9.29
CA SER A 217 24.08 20.00 -8.37
C SER A 217 25.56 19.74 -8.08
N GLY A 218 26.25 20.74 -7.51
CA GLY A 218 27.67 20.63 -7.17
C GLY A 218 28.00 19.47 -6.21
N SER A 219 27.07 19.04 -5.36
CA SER A 219 27.25 17.91 -4.43
C SER A 219 27.30 16.54 -5.15
N MET A 220 26.83 16.48 -6.40
CA MET A 220 26.86 15.29 -7.26
C MET A 220 28.20 15.12 -8.01
N GLN A 221 29.17 16.04 -7.85
CA GLN A 221 30.47 15.94 -8.52
C GLN A 221 31.25 14.66 -8.15
N GLY A 222 32.20 14.28 -9.02
CA GLY A 222 33.05 13.11 -8.81
C GLY A 222 32.34 11.79 -9.13
N GLU A 223 32.40 10.83 -8.22
CA GLU A 223 31.89 9.48 -8.45
C GLU A 223 30.35 9.44 -8.57
N LYS A 224 29.62 10.29 -7.84
CA LYS A 224 28.14 10.29 -7.85
C LYS A 224 27.57 10.49 -9.25
N ILE A 225 28.00 11.54 -9.98
CA ILE A 225 27.51 11.80 -11.33
C ILE A 225 27.95 10.72 -12.32
N GLN A 226 29.14 10.13 -12.14
CA GLN A 226 29.59 9.02 -12.97
C GLN A 226 28.73 7.76 -12.76
N ASN A 227 28.31 7.51 -11.52
CA ASN A 227 27.39 6.42 -11.18
C ASN A 227 26.03 6.65 -11.83
N VAL A 228 25.48 7.87 -11.71
CA VAL A 228 24.24 8.25 -12.38
C VAL A 228 24.31 7.99 -13.88
N LYS A 229 25.37 8.42 -14.57
CA LYS A 229 25.53 8.17 -16.02
C LYS A 229 25.56 6.70 -16.37
N THR A 230 26.42 5.94 -15.68
CA THR A 230 26.58 4.50 -15.91
C THR A 230 25.24 3.78 -15.75
N THR A 231 24.48 4.18 -14.74
CA THR A 231 23.17 3.63 -14.43
C THR A 231 22.12 3.97 -15.48
N LEU A 232 22.09 5.22 -15.96
CA LEU A 232 21.16 5.62 -17.01
C LEU A 232 21.44 4.90 -18.33
N LEU A 233 22.71 4.59 -18.63
CA LEU A 233 23.09 3.81 -19.80
C LEU A 233 22.61 2.36 -19.68
N GLN A 234 22.81 1.71 -18.53
CA GLN A 234 22.29 0.36 -18.29
C GLN A 234 20.76 0.33 -18.30
N LEU A 235 20.12 1.36 -17.75
CA LEU A 235 18.68 1.53 -17.82
C LEU A 235 18.22 1.57 -19.27
N LEU A 236 18.89 2.36 -20.12
CA LEU A 236 18.58 2.44 -21.55
C LEU A 236 18.70 1.07 -22.23
N ASP A 237 19.71 0.27 -21.89
CA ASP A 237 19.92 -1.09 -22.43
C ASP A 237 18.83 -2.09 -21.99
N MET A 238 18.12 -1.83 -20.89
CA MET A 238 17.03 -2.68 -20.38
C MET A 238 15.64 -2.33 -20.95
N LEU A 239 15.50 -1.14 -21.54
CA LEU A 239 14.26 -0.70 -22.18
C LEU A 239 14.15 -1.28 -23.60
N ASN A 240 12.93 -1.39 -24.10
CA ASN A 240 12.65 -1.86 -25.47
C ASN A 240 12.02 -0.74 -26.31
N SER A 241 11.83 -1.02 -27.61
CA SER A 241 11.29 -0.06 -28.58
C SER A 241 9.85 0.40 -28.33
N ASN A 242 9.11 -0.25 -27.42
CA ASN A 242 7.78 0.18 -27.00
C ASN A 242 7.81 1.12 -25.78
N ASP A 243 8.92 1.18 -25.06
CA ASP A 243 9.08 2.08 -23.92
C ASP A 243 9.43 3.48 -24.37
N ARG A 244 9.13 4.46 -23.51
CA ARG A 244 9.51 5.85 -23.72
C ARG A 244 10.28 6.39 -22.54
N LEU A 245 11.33 7.13 -22.84
CA LEU A 245 12.21 7.75 -21.85
C LEU A 245 12.25 9.27 -22.05
N SER A 246 12.22 10.00 -20.94
CA SER A 246 12.48 11.44 -20.89
C SER A 246 13.52 11.74 -19.82
N LEU A 247 14.45 12.63 -20.14
CA LEU A 247 15.54 13.03 -19.24
C LEU A 247 15.38 14.51 -18.87
N ILE A 248 15.23 14.77 -17.57
CA ILE A 248 15.23 16.10 -16.97
C ILE A 248 16.50 16.22 -16.12
N LEU A 249 17.25 17.29 -16.34
CA LEU A 249 18.36 17.68 -15.50
C LEU A 249 17.90 18.78 -14.55
N PHE A 250 18.33 18.78 -13.30
CA PHE A 250 18.05 19.90 -12.41
C PHE A 250 19.24 20.22 -11.50
N ASN A 251 19.47 21.52 -11.34
CA ASN A 251 20.32 22.10 -10.33
C ASN A 251 19.54 23.24 -9.66
N SER A 252 19.97 24.49 -9.78
CA SER A 252 19.17 25.68 -9.44
C SER A 252 17.94 25.85 -10.33
N TYR A 253 17.92 25.26 -11.54
CA TYR A 253 16.79 25.31 -12.46
C TYR A 253 16.65 23.97 -13.19
N PRO A 254 15.43 23.58 -13.60
CA PRO A 254 15.20 22.36 -14.36
C PRO A 254 15.42 22.61 -15.85
N THR A 255 16.12 21.68 -16.52
CA THR A 255 16.38 21.66 -17.96
C THR A 255 15.90 20.35 -18.55
N LEU A 256 15.02 20.44 -19.54
CA LEU A 256 14.55 19.28 -20.29
C LEU A 256 15.59 18.89 -21.35
N LEU A 257 16.26 17.74 -21.18
CA LEU A 257 17.24 17.26 -22.16
C LEU A 257 16.57 16.55 -23.33
N CYS A 258 15.51 15.77 -23.05
CA CYS A 258 14.67 15.18 -24.08
C CYS A 258 13.23 14.97 -23.61
N ASN A 259 12.26 15.26 -24.48
CA ASN A 259 10.86 14.84 -24.30
C ASN A 259 10.75 13.31 -24.24
N LEU A 260 9.60 12.78 -23.83
CA LEU A 260 9.29 11.35 -23.92
C LEU A 260 9.48 10.85 -25.36
N ARG A 261 10.55 10.09 -25.60
CA ARG A 261 10.90 9.47 -26.88
C ARG A 261 10.95 7.96 -26.76
N LYS A 262 10.60 7.26 -27.82
CA LYS A 262 10.73 5.80 -27.87
C LYS A 262 12.18 5.38 -27.73
N VAL A 263 12.44 4.24 -27.10
CA VAL A 263 13.77 3.64 -27.00
C VAL A 263 13.98 2.67 -28.18
N ASP A 264 14.01 3.23 -29.38
CA ASP A 264 14.25 2.51 -30.63
C ASP A 264 15.66 2.78 -31.16
N ASP A 265 16.06 2.06 -32.21
CA ASP A 265 17.40 2.16 -32.81
C ASP A 265 17.72 3.58 -33.31
N GLU A 266 16.69 4.39 -33.62
CA GLU A 266 16.84 5.76 -34.09
C GLU A 266 17.15 6.73 -32.94
N ASN A 267 16.41 6.65 -31.83
CA ASN A 267 16.53 7.59 -30.72
C ASN A 267 17.60 7.21 -29.71
N THR A 268 17.90 5.90 -29.57
CA THR A 268 18.82 5.38 -28.55
C THR A 268 20.21 6.03 -28.60
N PRO A 269 20.88 6.16 -29.77
CA PRO A 269 22.20 6.80 -29.84
C PRO A 269 22.19 8.26 -29.39
N ASN A 270 21.10 8.99 -29.68
CA ASN A 270 20.95 10.38 -29.27
C ASN A 270 20.79 10.50 -27.75
N ILE A 271 19.96 9.64 -27.14
CA ILE A 271 19.78 9.58 -25.69
C ILE A 271 21.10 9.23 -25.00
N GLN A 272 21.86 8.27 -25.54
CA GLN A 272 23.18 7.90 -25.04
C GLN A 272 24.15 9.08 -25.05
N SER A 273 24.19 9.85 -26.14
CA SER A 273 25.01 11.06 -26.23
C SER A 273 24.60 12.11 -25.20
N ILE A 274 23.30 12.30 -24.97
CA ILE A 274 22.78 13.22 -23.95
C ILE A 274 23.26 12.78 -22.55
N ILE A 275 23.11 11.51 -22.19
CA ILE A 275 23.55 10.99 -20.88
C ILE A 275 25.05 11.24 -20.66
N ASN A 276 25.87 10.94 -21.67
CA ASN A 276 27.31 11.14 -21.58
C ASN A 276 27.72 12.61 -21.39
N SER A 277 26.91 13.55 -21.89
CA SER A 277 27.16 15.00 -21.79
C SER A 277 26.84 15.61 -20.41
N ILE A 278 26.17 14.88 -19.51
CA ILE A 278 25.75 15.41 -18.21
C ILE A 278 26.96 15.85 -17.37
N THR A 279 26.91 17.04 -16.77
CA THR A 279 27.95 17.53 -15.87
C THR A 279 27.34 18.13 -14.61
N ALA A 280 28.01 17.95 -13.47
CA ALA A 280 27.55 18.44 -12.18
C ALA A 280 28.01 19.89 -11.93
N ASP A 281 27.07 20.80 -11.78
CA ASP A 281 27.25 22.22 -11.49
C ASP A 281 25.98 22.86 -10.88
N GLY A 282 26.15 23.95 -10.13
CA GLY A 282 25.05 24.74 -9.57
C GLY A 282 24.49 24.25 -8.23
N GLY A 283 23.35 24.83 -7.82
CA GLY A 283 22.62 24.46 -6.59
C GLY A 283 21.62 23.32 -6.77
N THR A 284 20.65 23.19 -5.87
CA THR A 284 19.69 22.07 -5.86
C THR A 284 18.25 22.57 -5.69
N ASP A 285 17.37 22.24 -6.64
CA ASP A 285 15.92 22.51 -6.60
C ASP A 285 15.14 21.29 -7.14
N ILE A 286 14.94 20.31 -6.26
CA ILE A 286 14.22 19.06 -6.55
C ILE A 286 12.78 19.37 -6.96
N ASN A 287 12.15 20.35 -6.30
CA ASN A 287 10.76 20.70 -6.58
C ASN A 287 10.59 21.13 -8.05
N SER A 288 11.46 21.98 -8.58
CA SER A 288 11.39 22.43 -9.97
C SER A 288 11.52 21.27 -10.99
N GLY A 289 12.44 20.33 -10.73
CA GLY A 289 12.63 19.13 -11.55
C GLY A 289 11.39 18.22 -11.54
N MET A 290 10.82 17.99 -10.35
CA MET A 290 9.61 17.18 -10.20
C MET A 290 8.38 17.83 -10.85
N LEU A 291 8.22 19.16 -10.75
CA LEU A 291 7.15 19.88 -11.44
C LEU A 291 7.26 19.75 -12.96
N MET A 292 8.48 19.78 -13.51
CA MET A 292 8.71 19.54 -14.93
C MET A 292 8.32 18.10 -15.32
N ALA A 293 8.67 17.11 -14.50
CA ALA A 293 8.28 15.72 -14.74
C ALA A 293 6.76 15.52 -14.74
N PHE A 294 6.05 16.11 -13.78
CA PHE A 294 4.59 16.11 -13.74
C PHE A 294 3.99 16.75 -14.98
N ASN A 295 4.54 17.87 -15.43
CA ASN A 295 4.08 18.55 -16.64
C ASN A 295 4.30 17.71 -17.91
N ILE A 296 5.40 16.96 -18.00
CA ILE A 296 5.65 16.02 -19.12
C ILE A 296 4.60 14.90 -19.13
N LEU A 297 4.33 14.31 -17.96
CA LEU A 297 3.28 13.30 -17.85
C LEU A 297 1.93 13.90 -18.23
N GLN A 298 1.51 15.02 -17.65
CA GLN A 298 0.19 15.60 -17.92
C GLN A 298 -0.03 16.05 -19.38
N LYS A 299 1.03 16.47 -20.09
CA LYS A 299 0.93 16.98 -21.47
C LYS A 299 1.22 15.95 -22.55
N ARG A 300 1.53 14.69 -22.19
CA ARG A 300 1.81 13.66 -23.19
C ARG A 300 0.56 13.35 -24.04
N GLN A 301 0.76 13.23 -25.34
CA GLN A 301 -0.33 12.91 -26.27
C GLN A 301 -0.60 11.40 -26.36
N PHE A 302 0.44 10.60 -26.17
CA PHE A 302 0.38 9.15 -26.12
C PHE A 302 0.66 8.69 -24.69
N PHE A 303 0.05 7.58 -24.28
CA PHE A 303 0.16 7.01 -22.94
C PHE A 303 0.60 5.56 -23.07
N ASN A 304 1.73 5.21 -22.45
CA ASN A 304 2.00 3.80 -22.18
C ASN A 304 1.21 3.37 -20.94
N PRO A 305 0.86 2.07 -20.83
CA PRO A 305 0.05 1.59 -19.73
C PRO A 305 0.67 1.91 -18.37
N VAL A 306 1.98 1.75 -18.21
CA VAL A 306 2.68 2.05 -16.95
C VAL A 306 3.44 3.36 -17.08
N SER A 307 3.38 4.20 -16.06
CA SER A 307 4.15 5.45 -15.99
C SER A 307 4.90 5.54 -14.66
N SER A 308 6.14 6.02 -14.70
CA SER A 308 6.99 6.15 -13.51
C SER A 308 7.96 7.34 -13.62
N ILE A 309 8.28 7.93 -12.47
CA ILE A 309 9.32 8.95 -12.33
C ILE A 309 10.45 8.36 -11.49
N PHE A 310 11.66 8.42 -12.00
CA PHE A 310 12.88 8.09 -11.25
C PHE A 310 13.57 9.39 -10.85
N LEU A 311 13.67 9.66 -9.54
CA LEU A 311 14.42 10.78 -8.97
C LEU A 311 15.82 10.30 -8.57
N LEU A 312 16.85 10.78 -9.24
CA LEU A 312 18.26 10.45 -8.99
C LEU A 312 18.94 11.66 -8.35
N SER A 313 19.20 11.62 -7.04
CA SER A 313 19.66 12.79 -6.29
C SER A 313 20.38 12.38 -5.00
N ASP A 314 21.09 13.31 -4.37
CA ASP A 314 21.52 13.18 -2.98
C ASP A 314 20.61 13.95 -2.00
N GLY A 315 19.48 14.50 -2.46
CA GLY A 315 18.40 14.96 -1.60
C GLY A 315 18.67 16.28 -0.85
N GLN A 316 19.71 17.04 -1.20
CA GLN A 316 20.08 18.29 -0.51
C GLN A 316 19.15 19.49 -0.84
N ASP A 317 17.83 19.34 -0.65
CA ASP A 317 16.81 20.38 -0.85
C ASP A 317 15.73 20.34 0.24
N ASN A 318 16.01 21.02 1.36
CA ASN A 318 15.14 21.03 2.53
C ASN A 318 13.70 21.48 2.21
N GLY A 319 12.72 20.64 2.56
CA GLY A 319 11.29 20.93 2.40
C GLY A 319 10.75 20.70 0.98
N ALA A 320 11.52 20.09 0.08
CA ALA A 320 11.04 19.69 -1.24
C ALA A 320 9.83 18.74 -1.15
N ASP A 321 9.85 17.79 -0.21
CA ASP A 321 8.78 16.82 0.04
C ASP A 321 7.44 17.50 0.33
N GLU A 322 7.43 18.52 1.20
CA GLU A 322 6.22 19.28 1.53
C GLU A 322 5.69 20.08 0.34
N LYS A 323 6.57 20.72 -0.44
CA LYS A 323 6.20 21.48 -1.65
C LYS A 323 5.58 20.57 -2.71
N ILE A 324 6.21 19.43 -2.99
CA ILE A 324 5.73 18.42 -3.94
C ILE A 324 4.38 17.86 -3.47
N LYS A 325 4.28 17.48 -2.19
CA LYS A 325 3.03 17.00 -1.59
C LYS A 325 1.90 18.03 -1.72
N LYS A 326 2.19 19.31 -1.47
CA LYS A 326 1.20 20.38 -1.62
C LYS A 326 0.75 20.50 -3.08
N TYR A 327 1.67 20.44 -4.02
CA TYR A 327 1.37 20.53 -5.45
C TYR A 327 0.48 19.37 -5.94
N ILE A 328 0.85 18.12 -5.63
CA ILE A 328 0.06 16.92 -5.96
C ILE A 328 -1.35 17.03 -5.36
N ASN A 329 -1.45 17.48 -4.11
CA ASN A 329 -2.76 17.61 -3.46
C ASN A 329 -3.62 18.74 -4.04
N SER A 330 -3.01 19.81 -4.55
CA SER A 330 -3.73 20.92 -5.20
C SER A 330 -4.14 20.63 -6.64
N ASN A 331 -3.50 19.67 -7.32
CA ASN A 331 -3.75 19.34 -8.71
C ASN A 331 -4.55 18.02 -8.80
N GLN A 332 -5.86 18.11 -8.96
CA GLN A 332 -6.74 16.92 -9.00
C GLN A 332 -6.37 15.95 -10.13
N SER A 333 -5.91 16.45 -11.28
CA SER A 333 -5.46 15.60 -12.38
C SER A 333 -4.26 14.75 -11.95
N LEU A 334 -3.21 15.35 -11.38
CA LEU A 334 -2.07 14.57 -10.88
C LEU A 334 -2.44 13.64 -9.74
N LYS A 335 -3.36 14.04 -8.87
CA LYS A 335 -3.80 13.20 -7.76
C LYS A 335 -4.41 11.89 -8.25
N ASN A 336 -5.21 11.97 -9.31
CA ASN A 336 -5.89 10.81 -9.90
C ASN A 336 -5.04 10.07 -10.94
N GLU A 337 -4.02 10.71 -11.49
CA GLU A 337 -3.13 10.08 -12.47
C GLU A 337 -2.32 8.94 -11.82
N CYS A 338 -2.35 7.77 -12.45
CA CYS A 338 -1.67 6.57 -11.99
C CYS A 338 -0.21 6.56 -12.49
N PHE A 339 0.72 6.88 -11.60
CA PHE A 339 2.16 6.73 -11.82
C PHE A 339 2.86 6.46 -10.50
N SER A 340 4.08 5.94 -10.56
CA SER A 340 4.95 5.78 -9.39
C SER A 340 6.09 6.79 -9.35
N ILE A 341 6.61 7.09 -8.16
CA ILE A 341 7.84 7.88 -7.99
C ILE A 341 8.84 7.01 -7.24
N HIS A 342 9.92 6.59 -7.88
CA HIS A 342 11.04 5.92 -7.22
C HIS A 342 12.18 6.91 -7.03
N SER A 343 12.85 6.86 -5.88
CA SER A 343 13.97 7.75 -5.58
C SER A 343 15.24 6.96 -5.31
N PHE A 344 16.36 7.43 -5.84
CA PHE A 344 17.68 6.80 -5.77
C PHE A 344 18.64 7.78 -5.12
N GLY A 345 18.96 7.53 -3.85
CA GLY A 345 19.84 8.36 -3.04
C GLY A 345 21.31 8.02 -3.26
N PHE A 346 22.08 8.92 -3.85
CA PHE A 346 23.50 8.68 -4.17
C PHE A 346 24.44 9.22 -3.09
N GLY A 347 25.34 8.37 -2.61
CA GLY A 347 26.38 8.72 -1.64
C GLY A 347 25.89 8.74 -0.19
N SER A 348 26.81 8.65 0.77
CA SER A 348 26.49 8.53 2.20
C SER A 348 25.89 9.79 2.82
N ASP A 349 26.02 10.93 2.15
CA ASP A 349 25.56 12.26 2.57
C ASP A 349 24.16 12.61 2.06
N HIS A 350 23.44 11.66 1.47
CA HIS A 350 22.11 11.91 0.94
C HIS A 350 21.03 12.12 2.03
N ASP A 351 19.99 12.91 1.75
CA ASP A 351 18.80 13.02 2.61
C ASP A 351 17.78 11.89 2.32
N GLY A 352 18.07 10.69 2.82
CA GLY A 352 17.21 9.51 2.69
C GLY A 352 15.76 9.73 3.18
N PRO A 353 15.50 10.36 4.34
CA PRO A 353 14.16 10.61 4.85
C PRO A 353 13.36 11.53 3.94
N LEU A 354 13.97 12.57 3.38
CA LEU A 354 13.32 13.43 2.38
C LEU A 354 12.99 12.63 1.11
N MET A 355 13.97 11.90 0.56
CA MET A 355 13.77 11.13 -0.67
C MET A 355 12.74 10.01 -0.52
N ASN A 356 12.70 9.36 0.65
CA ASN A 356 11.68 8.38 0.99
C ASN A 356 10.29 9.02 1.13
N ARG A 357 10.17 10.20 1.75
CA ARG A 357 8.89 10.92 1.81
C ARG A 357 8.38 11.30 0.41
N ILE A 358 9.28 11.64 -0.53
CA ILE A 358 8.91 11.94 -1.91
C ILE A 358 8.36 10.71 -2.64
N CYS A 359 9.04 9.56 -2.58
CA CYS A 359 8.61 8.34 -3.29
C CYS A 359 7.25 7.83 -2.75
N GLN A 360 7.02 7.99 -1.44
CA GLN A 360 5.77 7.62 -0.78
C GLN A 360 4.55 8.42 -1.25
N LEU A 361 4.72 9.56 -1.92
CA LEU A 361 3.59 10.33 -2.44
C LEU A 361 2.81 9.60 -3.55
N LYS A 362 3.45 8.63 -4.20
CA LYS A 362 2.93 7.89 -5.36
C LYS A 362 3.33 6.41 -5.37
N ASP A 363 3.31 5.73 -4.23
CA ASP A 363 3.52 4.27 -4.13
C ASP A 363 4.83 3.73 -4.75
N GLY A 364 5.91 4.52 -4.75
CA GLY A 364 7.23 4.04 -5.18
C GLY A 364 8.21 3.81 -4.02
N ASN A 365 9.39 3.29 -4.36
CA ASN A 365 10.41 2.86 -3.41
C ASN A 365 11.59 3.85 -3.36
N PHE A 366 12.24 3.88 -2.21
CA PHE A 366 13.51 4.56 -2.02
C PHE A 366 14.66 3.55 -2.02
N TYR A 367 15.68 3.82 -2.82
CA TYR A 367 16.87 3.00 -2.98
C TYR A 367 18.11 3.79 -2.56
N TYR A 368 18.86 3.27 -1.58
CA TYR A 368 20.10 3.88 -1.12
C TYR A 368 21.30 3.30 -1.87
N VAL A 369 21.96 4.13 -2.67
CA VAL A 369 23.06 3.76 -3.55
C VAL A 369 24.38 4.23 -2.95
N GLU A 370 25.00 3.37 -2.13
CA GLU A 370 26.30 3.67 -1.52
C GLU A 370 27.47 3.36 -2.46
N LYS A 371 27.40 2.23 -3.20
CA LYS A 371 28.50 1.73 -4.05
C LYS A 371 28.01 1.47 -5.47
N ILE A 372 28.89 1.73 -6.44
CA ILE A 372 28.66 1.52 -7.89
C ILE A 372 28.12 0.12 -8.17
N ASN A 373 28.71 -0.89 -7.54
CA ASN A 373 28.39 -2.28 -7.83
C ASN A 373 26.95 -2.69 -7.46
N GLN A 374 26.28 -1.88 -6.62
CA GLN A 374 24.89 -2.09 -6.19
C GLN A 374 23.87 -1.34 -7.06
N VAL A 375 24.30 -0.35 -7.85
CA VAL A 375 23.34 0.53 -8.55
C VAL A 375 22.49 -0.27 -9.53
N ASP A 376 23.14 -1.15 -10.29
CA ASP A 376 22.48 -2.02 -11.25
C ASP A 376 21.38 -2.86 -10.58
N GLU A 377 21.59 -3.36 -9.36
CA GLU A 377 20.61 -4.22 -8.67
C GLU A 377 19.36 -3.45 -8.23
N PHE A 378 19.52 -2.21 -7.76
CA PHE A 378 18.40 -1.34 -7.36
C PHE A 378 17.55 -0.91 -8.55
N PHE A 379 18.20 -0.56 -9.66
CA PHE A 379 17.49 -0.18 -10.89
C PHE A 379 16.81 -1.38 -11.54
N VAL A 380 17.47 -2.53 -11.55
CA VAL A 380 16.87 -3.79 -11.99
C VAL A 380 15.65 -4.16 -11.14
N ASP A 381 15.73 -3.98 -9.82
CA ASP A 381 14.57 -4.20 -8.94
C ASP A 381 13.41 -3.26 -9.27
N ALA A 382 13.69 -1.95 -9.40
CA ALA A 382 12.68 -0.96 -9.74
C ALA A 382 12.03 -1.24 -11.10
N LEU A 383 12.83 -1.49 -12.15
CA LEU A 383 12.35 -1.81 -13.49
C LEU A 383 11.62 -3.15 -13.52
N GLY A 384 12.12 -4.18 -12.83
CA GLY A 384 11.45 -5.47 -12.71
C GLY A 384 10.07 -5.35 -12.08
N GLY A 385 9.91 -4.43 -11.11
CA GLY A 385 8.60 -4.03 -10.58
C GLY A 385 7.70 -3.42 -11.66
N LEU A 386 8.18 -2.41 -12.38
CA LEU A 386 7.43 -1.77 -13.47
C LEU A 386 7.04 -2.74 -14.61
N PHE A 387 7.93 -3.66 -14.96
CA PHE A 387 7.71 -4.70 -15.97
C PHE A 387 6.75 -5.80 -15.51
N SER A 388 6.38 -5.81 -14.24
CA SER A 388 5.48 -6.79 -13.66
C SER A 388 4.09 -6.22 -13.34
N VAL A 389 3.81 -4.95 -13.65
CA VAL A 389 2.50 -4.35 -13.33
C VAL A 389 1.40 -5.02 -14.14
N VAL A 390 0.37 -5.51 -13.45
CA VAL A 390 -0.81 -6.17 -14.05
C VAL A 390 -2.11 -5.44 -13.77
N ALA A 391 -2.16 -4.63 -12.71
CA ALA A 391 -3.33 -3.83 -12.36
C ALA A 391 -2.96 -2.41 -11.91
N GLN A 392 -3.90 -1.50 -12.09
CA GLN A 392 -3.84 -0.10 -11.71
C GLN A 392 -5.09 0.36 -10.97
N GLU A 393 -4.99 1.48 -10.26
CA GLU A 393 -6.08 2.14 -9.54
C GLU A 393 -6.87 1.18 -8.64
N ILE A 394 -6.16 0.41 -7.82
CA ILE A 394 -6.75 -0.55 -6.91
C ILE A 394 -7.38 0.22 -5.75
N LEU A 395 -8.68 0.03 -5.56
CA LEU A 395 -9.45 0.58 -4.46
C LEU A 395 -10.06 -0.57 -3.66
N ILE A 396 -9.74 -0.64 -2.38
CA ILE A 396 -10.33 -1.58 -1.44
C ILE A 396 -11.20 -0.79 -0.47
N GLU A 397 -12.47 -1.15 -0.36
CA GLU A 397 -13.39 -0.61 0.62
C GLU A 397 -13.77 -1.70 1.61
N ILE A 398 -13.64 -1.40 2.90
CA ILE A 398 -13.89 -2.30 4.02
C ILE A 398 -14.98 -1.68 4.88
N ASN A 399 -16.12 -2.36 4.93
CA ASN A 399 -17.33 -1.93 5.62
C ASN A 399 -17.64 -2.87 6.78
N LEU A 400 -17.69 -2.35 8.00
CA LEU A 400 -18.23 -3.11 9.14
C LEU A 400 -19.75 -3.25 8.97
N ASN A 401 -20.29 -4.45 9.14
CA ASN A 401 -21.67 -4.77 8.81
C ASN A 401 -22.69 -4.28 9.86
N ARG A 402 -22.62 -3.00 10.23
CA ARG A 402 -23.44 -2.41 11.30
C ARG A 402 -24.95 -2.42 11.06
N GLN A 403 -25.38 -2.64 9.83
CA GLN A 403 -26.80 -2.72 9.47
C GLN A 403 -27.41 -4.09 9.78
N ASP A 404 -26.58 -5.12 9.96
CA ASP A 404 -27.04 -6.46 10.29
C ASP A 404 -27.59 -6.53 11.72
N LYS A 405 -28.72 -7.25 11.88
CA LYS A 405 -29.42 -7.35 13.16
C LYS A 405 -28.59 -8.08 14.21
N ASN A 406 -27.90 -9.17 13.83
CA ASN A 406 -27.07 -9.94 14.74
C ASN A 406 -25.80 -9.15 15.08
N PHE A 407 -25.26 -8.39 14.13
CA PHE A 407 -24.17 -7.46 14.41
C PHE A 407 -24.57 -6.41 15.44
N GLN A 408 -25.74 -5.78 15.32
CA GLN A 408 -26.21 -4.82 16.31
C GLN A 408 -26.43 -5.45 17.68
N LYS A 409 -26.93 -6.69 17.71
CA LYS A 409 -27.17 -7.44 18.95
C LYS A 409 -25.86 -7.75 19.70
N TYR A 410 -24.82 -8.20 18.99
CA TYR A 410 -23.62 -8.75 19.62
C TYR A 410 -22.36 -7.90 19.48
N PHE A 411 -22.28 -7.02 18.49
CA PHE A 411 -21.08 -6.26 18.11
C PHE A 411 -21.33 -4.75 18.01
N SER A 412 -22.48 -4.24 18.50
CA SER A 412 -22.83 -2.79 18.40
C SER A 412 -21.74 -1.87 18.96
N ASN A 413 -21.10 -2.25 20.06
CA ASN A 413 -20.05 -1.47 20.72
C ASN A 413 -18.64 -1.76 20.20
N CYS A 414 -18.48 -2.56 19.15
CA CYS A 414 -17.16 -2.84 18.61
C CYS A 414 -16.55 -1.58 17.98
N LYS A 415 -15.23 -1.45 18.09
CA LYS A 415 -14.47 -0.32 17.55
C LYS A 415 -13.27 -0.82 16.78
N VAL A 416 -12.87 -0.08 15.76
CA VAL A 416 -11.58 -0.32 15.13
C VAL A 416 -10.53 0.33 16.02
N SER A 417 -9.82 -0.48 16.82
CA SER A 417 -8.77 0.04 17.70
C SER A 417 -7.58 0.55 16.91
N LYS A 418 -7.29 -0.11 15.77
CA LYS A 418 -6.05 0.11 15.05
C LYS A 418 -6.12 -0.28 13.59
N THR A 419 -5.42 0.50 12.79
CA THR A 419 -5.06 0.20 11.40
C THR A 419 -3.56 0.32 11.29
N TYR A 420 -2.88 -0.72 10.81
CA TYR A 420 -1.42 -0.73 10.73
C TYR A 420 -0.93 -0.16 9.40
N GLY A 421 0.04 0.77 9.46
CA GLY A 421 0.58 1.48 8.30
C GLY A 421 -0.23 2.70 7.89
N ASP A 422 0.31 3.46 6.93
CA ASP A 422 -0.21 4.74 6.43
C ASP A 422 -1.25 4.61 5.31
N MET A 423 -1.41 3.40 4.75
CA MET A 423 -2.28 3.13 3.59
C MET A 423 -3.77 3.13 3.92
N TRP A 424 -4.14 3.01 5.20
CA TRP A 424 -5.53 3.01 5.64
C TRP A 424 -6.08 4.42 5.73
N LYS A 425 -7.20 4.64 5.05
CA LYS A 425 -7.98 5.86 5.16
C LYS A 425 -9.32 5.58 5.83
N CYS A 426 -9.52 6.17 7.01
CA CYS A 426 -10.83 6.18 7.65
C CYS A 426 -11.77 7.14 6.88
N ILE A 427 -12.83 6.60 6.30
CA ILE A 427 -13.89 7.38 5.64
C ILE A 427 -14.99 7.72 6.64
N LYS A 428 -15.39 6.73 7.44
CA LYS A 428 -16.33 6.90 8.54
C LYS A 428 -15.87 6.05 9.73
N GLN A 429 -15.63 6.71 10.86
CA GLN A 429 -15.06 6.08 12.04
C GLN A 429 -15.87 4.85 12.48
N ASP A 430 -15.15 3.75 12.70
CA ASP A 430 -15.69 2.44 13.09
C ASP A 430 -16.72 1.86 12.10
N GLU A 431 -16.77 2.34 10.86
CA GLU A 431 -17.71 1.86 9.83
C GLU A 431 -17.03 1.57 8.50
N ILE A 432 -16.39 2.57 7.90
CA ILE A 432 -15.89 2.51 6.52
C ILE A 432 -14.41 2.90 6.47
N TYR A 433 -13.60 1.96 5.98
CA TYR A 433 -12.17 2.11 5.78
C TYR A 433 -11.82 1.84 4.33
N GLN A 434 -10.82 2.55 3.82
CA GLN A 434 -10.43 2.47 2.41
C GLN A 434 -8.92 2.36 2.27
N ILE A 435 -8.46 1.54 1.32
CA ILE A 435 -7.07 1.46 0.90
C ILE A 435 -7.01 1.77 -0.59
N LYS A 436 -6.00 2.54 -1.00
CA LYS A 436 -5.71 2.86 -2.40
C LYS A 436 -4.31 2.38 -2.75
N ILE A 437 -4.17 1.71 -3.89
CA ILE A 437 -2.88 1.28 -4.43
C ILE A 437 -2.85 1.69 -5.89
N ASN A 438 -1.84 2.44 -6.31
CA ASN A 438 -1.72 2.91 -7.68
C ASN A 438 -1.46 1.74 -8.64
N GLN A 439 -0.52 0.85 -8.30
CA GLN A 439 -0.06 -0.24 -9.17
C GLN A 439 0.08 -1.54 -8.38
N LEU A 440 -0.34 -2.66 -8.99
CA LEU A 440 -0.17 -3.99 -8.45
C LEU A 440 0.60 -4.87 -9.43
N PHE A 441 1.60 -5.56 -8.92
CA PHE A 441 2.55 -6.38 -9.68
C PHE A 441 2.07 -7.83 -9.76
N SER A 442 2.48 -8.59 -10.78
CA SER A 442 2.24 -10.03 -10.90
C SER A 442 3.00 -10.80 -9.82
N GLY A 443 2.39 -11.85 -9.26
CA GLY A 443 3.03 -12.71 -8.26
C GLY A 443 3.20 -12.09 -6.88
N VAL A 444 2.53 -10.99 -6.58
CA VAL A 444 2.68 -10.24 -5.32
C VAL A 444 1.43 -10.39 -4.45
N SER A 445 1.66 -10.48 -3.13
CA SER A 445 0.63 -10.39 -2.10
C SER A 445 0.77 -9.06 -1.35
N LYS A 446 -0.34 -8.35 -1.19
CA LYS A 446 -0.49 -7.17 -0.32
C LYS A 446 -1.52 -7.48 0.76
N ASP A 447 -1.06 -7.60 1.99
CA ASP A 447 -1.78 -8.01 3.18
C ASP A 447 -1.83 -6.83 4.15
N PHE A 448 -3.00 -6.26 4.36
CA PHE A 448 -3.22 -5.13 5.25
C PHE A 448 -3.87 -5.61 6.54
N ILE A 449 -3.40 -5.12 7.68
CA ILE A 449 -3.92 -5.53 8.99
C ILE A 449 -4.65 -4.37 9.67
N MET A 450 -5.83 -4.69 10.21
CA MET A 450 -6.57 -3.85 11.15
C MET A 450 -7.00 -4.67 12.36
N GLU A 451 -7.31 -4.01 13.47
CA GLU A 451 -7.83 -4.64 14.68
C GLU A 451 -9.20 -4.09 15.01
N ILE A 452 -10.14 -5.00 15.28
CA ILE A 452 -11.42 -4.68 15.89
C ILE A 452 -11.38 -5.14 17.35
N VAL A 453 -11.81 -4.27 18.25
CA VAL A 453 -12.01 -4.59 19.66
C VAL A 453 -13.49 -4.81 19.88
N VAL A 454 -13.84 -5.96 20.42
CA VAL A 454 -15.17 -6.28 20.92
C VAL A 454 -15.12 -6.13 22.44
N PRO A 455 -15.82 -5.14 23.02
CA PRO A 455 -15.83 -4.96 24.47
C PRO A 455 -16.34 -6.20 25.18
N LYS A 456 -15.85 -6.42 26.40
CA LYS A 456 -16.35 -7.49 27.25
C LYS A 456 -17.86 -7.38 27.44
N GLN A 457 -18.54 -8.51 27.34
CA GLN A 457 -19.98 -8.56 27.50
C GLN A 457 -20.44 -9.95 27.91
N GLU A 458 -21.51 -10.01 28.69
CA GLU A 458 -22.16 -11.26 29.05
C GLU A 458 -23.27 -11.56 28.03
N VAL A 459 -23.08 -12.63 27.26
CA VAL A 459 -24.11 -13.17 26.37
C VAL A 459 -24.66 -14.44 27.00
N LYS A 460 -25.95 -14.44 27.36
CA LYS A 460 -26.59 -15.57 28.06
C LYS A 460 -27.20 -16.59 27.09
N MET A 461 -27.64 -16.14 25.93
CA MET A 461 -28.33 -16.94 24.93
C MET A 461 -27.79 -16.61 23.55
N LEU A 462 -27.54 -17.65 22.77
CA LEU A 462 -27.13 -17.58 21.37
C LEU A 462 -27.87 -18.69 20.64
N GLU A 463 -28.76 -18.32 19.73
CA GLU A 463 -29.52 -19.29 18.93
C GLU A 463 -28.66 -19.78 17.76
N ASP A 464 -28.89 -21.01 17.28
CA ASP A 464 -28.00 -21.64 16.29
C ASP A 464 -27.91 -20.86 14.97
N PHE A 465 -28.98 -20.19 14.54
CA PHE A 465 -28.96 -19.34 13.34
C PHE A 465 -28.23 -18.01 13.55
N GLU A 466 -27.97 -17.62 14.80
CA GLU A 466 -27.23 -16.39 15.15
C GLU A 466 -25.72 -16.64 15.26
N ARG A 467 -25.28 -17.91 15.22
CA ARG A 467 -23.88 -18.29 15.40
C ARG A 467 -22.99 -17.79 14.27
N ASN A 468 -23.46 -17.70 13.04
CA ASN A 468 -22.64 -17.19 11.94
C ASN A 468 -22.92 -15.70 11.75
N LEU A 469 -21.94 -14.88 12.14
CA LEU A 469 -22.03 -13.43 12.06
C LEU A 469 -21.07 -12.88 11.01
N GLU A 470 -21.62 -12.27 9.97
CA GLU A 470 -20.84 -11.50 9.02
C GLU A 470 -20.47 -10.14 9.62
N ILE A 471 -19.19 -9.95 9.93
CA ILE A 471 -18.71 -8.75 10.62
C ILE A 471 -18.16 -7.68 9.68
N VAL A 472 -17.62 -8.08 8.53
CA VAL A 472 -16.99 -7.17 7.56
C VAL A 472 -17.39 -7.57 6.14
N LYS A 473 -17.75 -6.58 5.34
CA LYS A 473 -17.93 -6.67 3.89
C LYS A 473 -16.80 -5.91 3.21
N GLY A 474 -16.08 -6.59 2.33
CA GLY A 474 -15.01 -6.01 1.54
C GLY A 474 -15.38 -5.98 0.07
N GLN A 475 -15.02 -4.89 -0.59
CA GLN A 475 -15.04 -4.81 -2.04
C GLN A 475 -13.70 -4.28 -2.53
N LEU A 476 -13.14 -4.95 -3.53
CA LEU A 476 -11.96 -4.53 -4.26
C LEU A 476 -12.37 -4.17 -5.68
N THR A 477 -11.80 -3.09 -6.19
CA THR A 477 -11.89 -2.74 -7.60
C THR A 477 -10.52 -2.44 -8.18
N ALA A 478 -10.26 -2.83 -9.44
CA ALA A 478 -8.96 -2.64 -10.09
C ALA A 478 -9.12 -2.48 -11.61
N ILE A 479 -8.19 -1.79 -12.26
CA ILE A 479 -8.15 -1.59 -13.71
C ILE A 479 -7.02 -2.46 -14.30
N PRO A 480 -7.29 -3.35 -15.27
CA PRO A 480 -6.23 -4.08 -15.97
C PRO A 480 -5.28 -3.14 -16.72
N VAL A 481 -4.01 -3.51 -16.81
CA VAL A 481 -3.00 -2.75 -17.58
C VAL A 481 -3.16 -2.94 -19.10
N ASP A 482 -3.88 -3.97 -19.55
CA ASP A 482 -4.06 -4.26 -20.97
C ASP A 482 -5.01 -3.26 -21.66
N ILE A 483 -4.54 -2.72 -22.79
CA ILE A 483 -5.19 -1.69 -23.62
C ILE A 483 -6.55 -2.17 -24.16
N GLN A 484 -6.78 -3.48 -24.24
CA GLN A 484 -8.03 -4.03 -24.77
C GLN A 484 -9.15 -4.18 -23.73
N TYR A 485 -8.82 -4.12 -22.43
CA TYR A 485 -9.77 -4.38 -21.34
C TYR A 485 -9.78 -3.22 -20.34
N THR A 486 -10.54 -2.18 -20.65
CA THR A 486 -10.71 -1.02 -19.76
C THR A 486 -11.80 -1.23 -18.71
N THR A 487 -12.47 -2.38 -18.68
CA THR A 487 -13.50 -2.66 -17.70
C THR A 487 -12.89 -2.90 -16.33
N LYS A 488 -13.32 -2.10 -15.37
CA LYS A 488 -12.94 -2.23 -13.97
C LYS A 488 -13.36 -3.61 -13.45
N ILE A 489 -12.41 -4.36 -12.92
CA ILE A 489 -12.64 -5.61 -12.22
C ILE A 489 -13.16 -5.29 -10.82
N VAL A 490 -14.13 -6.09 -10.36
CA VAL A 490 -14.70 -6.00 -9.01
C VAL A 490 -14.63 -7.38 -8.36
N LYS A 491 -14.08 -7.46 -7.15
CA LYS A 491 -14.06 -8.67 -6.32
C LYS A 491 -14.63 -8.34 -4.96
N ASP A 492 -15.48 -9.21 -4.44
CA ASP A 492 -16.04 -9.07 -3.09
C ASP A 492 -15.47 -10.16 -2.18
N SER A 493 -15.28 -9.83 -0.90
CA SER A 493 -14.92 -10.80 0.14
C SER A 493 -15.48 -10.36 1.47
N ASN A 494 -16.14 -11.28 2.17
CA ASN A 494 -16.75 -11.01 3.48
C ASN A 494 -16.05 -11.83 4.57
N LEU A 495 -16.04 -11.30 5.79
CA LEU A 495 -15.54 -12.00 6.97
C LEU A 495 -16.70 -12.43 7.84
N ILE A 496 -16.82 -13.73 8.02
CA ILE A 496 -17.83 -14.37 8.87
C ILE A 496 -17.13 -15.03 10.06
N LEU A 497 -17.64 -14.76 11.26
CA LEU A 497 -17.23 -15.42 12.50
C LEU A 497 -18.30 -16.41 12.94
N THR A 498 -17.87 -17.51 13.53
CA THR A 498 -18.76 -18.44 14.23
C THR A 498 -18.68 -18.17 15.73
N LEU A 499 -19.79 -17.74 16.31
CA LEU A 499 -19.89 -17.27 17.68
C LEU A 499 -20.12 -18.44 18.66
N PHE A 500 -19.48 -18.35 19.82
CA PHE A 500 -19.63 -19.26 20.95
C PHE A 500 -19.85 -18.49 22.24
N LEU A 501 -20.67 -19.06 23.11
CA LEU A 501 -20.81 -18.57 24.48
C LEU A 501 -19.54 -18.88 25.28
N GLN A 502 -19.31 -18.12 26.36
CA GLN A 502 -18.13 -18.29 27.21
C GLN A 502 -18.06 -19.66 27.89
N ASN A 503 -19.22 -20.30 28.12
CA ASN A 503 -19.34 -21.63 28.72
C ASN A 503 -19.30 -22.77 27.69
N GLU A 504 -19.26 -22.47 26.40
CA GLU A 504 -19.18 -23.47 25.34
C GLU A 504 -17.72 -23.84 25.05
N THR A 505 -17.49 -25.08 24.64
CA THR A 505 -16.18 -25.52 24.16
C THR A 505 -16.03 -25.15 22.69
N VAL A 506 -15.04 -24.32 22.36
CA VAL A 506 -14.67 -24.04 20.97
C VAL A 506 -14.03 -25.30 20.37
N PRO A 507 -14.41 -25.72 19.14
CA PRO A 507 -13.81 -26.88 18.49
C PRO A 507 -12.28 -26.77 18.42
N VAL A 508 -11.58 -27.86 18.78
CA VAL A 508 -10.10 -27.94 18.78
C VAL A 508 -9.53 -27.75 17.37
N ASP A 509 -10.30 -28.12 16.35
CA ASP A 509 -9.96 -27.99 14.92
C ASP A 509 -10.00 -26.52 14.43
N SER A 510 -10.22 -25.56 15.34
CA SER A 510 -10.04 -24.13 15.09
C SER A 510 -8.56 -23.79 14.90
N GLU A 511 -7.94 -24.32 13.85
CA GLU A 511 -6.56 -23.99 13.50
C GLU A 511 -6.40 -22.47 13.37
N ILE A 512 -5.40 -21.94 14.08
CA ILE A 512 -4.97 -20.56 13.94
C ILE A 512 -4.60 -20.34 12.48
N ASN A 513 -5.08 -19.23 11.90
CA ASN A 513 -4.68 -18.88 10.54
C ASN A 513 -3.23 -18.40 10.52
N ASP A 514 -2.31 -19.28 10.10
CA ASP A 514 -0.87 -19.00 10.04
C ASP A 514 -0.53 -17.73 9.25
N ALA A 515 -1.23 -17.49 8.14
CA ALA A 515 -0.98 -16.32 7.29
C ALA A 515 -1.40 -15.02 7.98
N VAL A 516 -2.50 -15.04 8.75
CA VAL A 516 -2.93 -13.89 9.55
C VAL A 516 -1.97 -13.67 10.72
N GLU A 517 -1.56 -14.73 11.42
CA GLU A 517 -0.59 -14.63 12.51
C GLU A 517 0.73 -14.01 12.04
N PHE A 518 1.32 -14.52 10.96
CA PHE A 518 2.56 -14.01 10.40
C PHE A 518 2.43 -12.53 10.03
N ASN A 519 1.39 -12.15 9.29
CA ASN A 519 1.22 -10.77 8.86
C ASN A 519 0.89 -9.84 10.04
N TYR A 520 0.25 -10.36 11.10
CA TYR A 520 0.01 -9.60 12.31
C TYR A 520 1.32 -9.31 13.07
N LEU A 521 2.19 -10.32 13.22
CA LEU A 521 3.52 -10.15 13.78
C LEU A 521 4.39 -9.21 12.93
N ARG A 522 4.30 -9.29 11.60
CA ARG A 522 4.99 -8.40 10.66
C ARG A 522 4.66 -6.93 10.93
N VAL A 523 3.37 -6.57 11.01
CA VAL A 523 2.98 -5.17 11.22
C VAL A 523 3.29 -4.68 12.64
N GLN A 524 3.25 -5.57 13.64
CA GLN A 524 3.69 -5.26 15.01
C GLN A 524 5.21 -5.03 15.09
N ALA A 525 5.99 -5.78 14.32
CA ALA A 525 7.43 -5.57 14.19
C ALA A 525 7.74 -4.23 13.51
N ALA A 526 7.04 -3.89 12.44
CA ALA A 526 7.18 -2.58 11.77
C ALA A 526 6.85 -1.42 12.74
N GLU A 527 5.76 -1.52 13.51
CA GLU A 527 5.46 -0.52 14.53
C GLU A 527 6.54 -0.45 15.63
N ALA A 528 7.05 -1.60 16.08
CA ALA A 528 8.14 -1.62 17.06
C ALA A 528 9.41 -0.94 16.51
N MET A 529 9.72 -1.12 15.22
CA MET A 529 10.79 -0.39 14.54
C MET A 529 10.52 1.11 14.51
N GLU A 530 9.29 1.53 14.20
CA GLU A 530 8.90 2.95 14.22
C GLU A 530 9.06 3.59 15.60
N VAL A 531 8.59 2.90 16.64
CA VAL A 531 8.74 3.35 18.02
C VAL A 531 10.22 3.42 18.41
N ALA A 532 11.04 2.45 17.98
CA ALA A 532 12.49 2.48 18.23
C ALA A 532 13.18 3.65 17.52
N ILE A 533 12.82 3.94 16.26
CA ILE A 533 13.29 5.14 15.53
C ILE A 533 12.94 6.40 16.32
N ASN A 534 11.70 6.55 16.77
CA ASN A 534 11.25 7.71 17.54
C ASN A 534 12.01 7.87 18.87
N PHE A 535 12.39 6.77 19.52
CA PHE A 535 13.24 6.81 20.71
C PHE A 535 14.68 7.19 20.36
N SER A 536 15.24 6.63 19.29
CA SER A 536 16.59 6.96 18.82
C SER A 536 16.73 8.42 18.41
N GLU A 537 15.72 9.02 17.76
CA GLU A 537 15.70 10.47 17.47
C GLU A 537 15.72 11.35 18.72
N LYS A 538 15.19 10.85 19.84
CA LYS A 538 15.24 11.50 21.16
C LYS A 538 16.49 11.11 21.95
N GLN A 539 17.43 10.40 21.34
CA GLN A 539 18.64 9.84 21.97
C GLN A 539 18.33 8.86 23.13
N GLN A 540 17.14 8.28 23.15
CA GLN A 540 16.66 7.30 24.14
C GLN A 540 16.87 5.86 23.66
N TYR A 541 18.10 5.53 23.24
CA TYR A 541 18.43 4.27 22.58
C TYR A 541 18.04 3.01 23.37
N ASP A 542 18.23 3.00 24.69
CA ASP A 542 17.89 1.86 25.55
C ASP A 542 16.40 1.51 25.51
N GLN A 543 15.53 2.51 25.44
CA GLN A 543 14.08 2.30 25.34
C GLN A 543 13.72 1.68 23.99
N GLY A 544 14.35 2.14 22.91
CA GLY A 544 14.20 1.52 21.58
C GLY A 544 14.65 0.05 21.57
N GLN A 545 15.76 -0.27 22.23
CA GLN A 545 16.24 -1.66 22.36
C GLN A 545 15.25 -2.56 23.10
N VAL A 546 14.63 -2.06 24.18
CA VAL A 546 13.62 -2.82 24.94
C VAL A 546 12.41 -3.15 24.07
N VAL A 547 11.92 -2.18 23.28
CA VAL A 547 10.79 -2.37 22.37
C VAL A 547 11.09 -3.44 21.33
N LEU A 548 12.26 -3.38 20.69
CA LEU A 548 12.68 -4.38 19.69
C LEU A 548 12.85 -5.78 20.31
N LYS A 549 13.41 -5.88 21.53
CA LYS A 549 13.52 -7.16 22.24
C LYS A 549 12.16 -7.78 22.57
N SER A 550 11.19 -6.96 22.97
CA SER A 550 9.85 -7.43 23.31
C SER A 550 9.16 -8.12 22.13
N ILE A 551 9.26 -7.54 20.93
CA ILE A 551 8.65 -8.14 19.74
C ILE A 551 9.43 -9.37 19.24
N LEU A 552 10.76 -9.39 19.36
CA LEU A 552 11.57 -10.58 19.07
C LEU A 552 11.13 -11.79 19.89
N SER A 553 10.89 -11.61 21.20
CA SER A 553 10.40 -12.69 22.06
C SER A 553 8.99 -13.17 21.67
N LYS A 554 8.11 -12.29 21.17
CA LYS A 554 6.79 -12.70 20.66
C LYS A 554 6.93 -13.55 19.39
N ILE A 555 7.81 -13.12 18.49
CA ILE A 555 8.08 -13.79 17.21
C ILE A 555 8.68 -15.19 17.43
N GLU A 556 9.56 -15.36 18.43
CA GLU A 556 10.14 -16.66 18.78
C GLU A 556 9.11 -17.69 19.27
N ASN A 557 7.97 -17.23 19.78
CA ASN A 557 6.86 -18.06 20.25
C ASN A 557 5.75 -18.24 19.19
N SER A 558 5.98 -17.81 17.94
CA SER A 558 5.01 -17.94 16.84
C SER A 558 4.75 -19.39 16.42
N HIS A 559 3.66 -19.61 15.70
CA HIS A 559 3.28 -20.95 15.26
C HIS A 559 4.37 -21.63 14.41
N PRO A 560 4.63 -22.95 14.58
CA PRO A 560 5.74 -23.64 13.90
C PRO A 560 5.68 -23.56 12.37
N LYS A 561 4.48 -23.48 11.76
CA LYS A 561 4.32 -23.35 10.30
C LYS A 561 4.90 -22.02 9.76
N ASN A 562 5.08 -21.01 10.62
CA ASN A 562 5.63 -19.70 10.25
C ASN A 562 7.15 -19.58 10.44
N LYS A 563 7.81 -20.62 10.95
CA LYS A 563 9.21 -20.57 11.42
C LYS A 563 10.18 -19.97 10.41
N GLU A 564 10.07 -20.32 9.12
CA GLU A 564 10.94 -19.80 8.05
C GLU A 564 10.71 -18.31 7.77
N LYS A 565 9.45 -17.91 7.54
CA LYS A 565 9.09 -16.50 7.27
C LYS A 565 9.47 -15.59 8.44
N VAL A 566 9.28 -16.11 9.65
CA VAL A 566 9.63 -15.43 10.90
C VAL A 566 11.14 -15.24 11.04
N GLN A 567 12.00 -16.11 10.50
CA GLN A 567 13.45 -15.88 10.53
C GLN A 567 13.85 -14.60 9.79
N ILE A 568 13.19 -14.29 8.67
CA ILE A 568 13.44 -13.06 7.91
C ILE A 568 13.07 -11.85 8.76
N LEU A 569 11.89 -11.87 9.39
CA LEU A 569 11.44 -10.79 10.28
C LEU A 569 12.35 -10.63 11.51
N LYS A 570 12.84 -11.75 12.05
CA LYS A 570 13.82 -11.76 13.14
C LYS A 570 15.13 -11.11 12.71
N LYS A 571 15.65 -11.44 11.53
CA LYS A 571 16.84 -10.80 10.95
C LYS A 571 16.67 -9.28 10.85
N ASP A 572 15.53 -8.82 10.32
CA ASP A 572 15.24 -7.38 10.23
C ASP A 572 15.27 -6.67 11.58
N LEU A 573 14.67 -7.28 12.59
CA LEU A 573 14.64 -6.73 13.94
C LEU A 573 16.04 -6.69 14.59
N LEU A 574 16.87 -7.72 14.36
CA LEU A 574 18.26 -7.75 14.82
C LEU A 574 19.11 -6.68 14.12
N ASP A 575 18.96 -6.52 12.81
CA ASP A 575 19.61 -5.44 12.05
C ASP A 575 19.18 -4.06 12.57
N CYS A 576 17.89 -3.91 12.91
CA CYS A 576 17.36 -2.70 13.55
C CYS A 576 17.94 -2.49 14.96
N GLN A 577 18.19 -3.54 15.75
CA GLN A 577 18.87 -3.41 17.04
C GLN A 577 20.31 -2.91 16.89
N GLU A 578 21.05 -3.41 15.90
CA GLU A 578 22.40 -2.90 15.60
C GLU A 578 22.36 -1.45 15.10
N SER A 579 21.39 -1.15 14.23
CA SER A 579 21.18 0.18 13.66
C SER A 579 20.74 1.22 14.71
N ALA A 580 20.02 0.80 15.76
CA ALA A 580 19.55 1.64 16.85
C ALA A 580 20.61 1.88 17.95
N LYS A 581 21.89 1.63 17.68
CA LYS A 581 22.99 1.97 18.62
C LYS A 581 23.46 3.41 18.44
N PRO A 582 23.96 4.07 19.50
CA PRO A 582 24.56 5.40 19.39
C PRO A 582 25.65 5.44 18.31
N ARG A 583 25.79 6.57 17.61
CA ARG A 583 26.68 6.79 16.45
C ARG A 583 26.32 5.99 15.18
N VAL A 584 25.96 4.70 15.31
CA VAL A 584 25.49 3.89 14.16
C VAL A 584 24.21 4.49 13.60
N TYR A 585 23.27 4.82 14.49
CA TYR A 585 21.99 5.43 14.14
C TYR A 585 22.16 6.73 13.34
N GLU A 586 23.02 7.63 13.82
CA GLU A 586 23.29 8.94 13.22
C GLU A 586 23.93 8.84 11.83
N ASN A 587 24.76 7.82 11.59
CA ASN A 587 25.47 7.69 10.32
C ASN A 587 24.61 7.01 9.24
N VAL A 588 24.13 5.78 9.52
CA VAL A 588 23.44 4.93 8.53
C VAL A 588 22.24 4.19 9.10
N GLY A 589 22.17 4.04 10.41
CA GLY A 589 21.18 3.20 11.08
C GLY A 589 19.75 3.72 10.90
N LYS A 590 19.54 5.04 10.96
CA LYS A 590 18.23 5.66 10.72
C LYS A 590 17.61 5.21 9.39
N TYR A 591 18.38 5.26 8.30
CA TYR A 591 17.89 4.94 6.97
C TYR A 591 17.60 3.46 6.80
N LYS A 592 18.46 2.58 7.34
CA LYS A 592 18.24 1.13 7.33
C LYS A 592 16.97 0.76 8.10
N MET A 593 16.76 1.37 9.26
CA MET A 593 15.55 1.14 10.06
C MET A 593 14.31 1.67 9.36
N LEU A 594 14.35 2.87 8.76
CA LEU A 594 13.23 3.40 7.97
C LEU A 594 12.89 2.48 6.81
N SER A 595 13.88 2.01 6.05
CA SER A 595 13.66 1.07 4.95
C SER A 595 13.03 -0.24 5.43
N LYS A 596 13.54 -0.87 6.49
CA LYS A 596 12.97 -2.11 7.07
C LYS A 596 11.56 -1.92 7.62
N LYS A 597 11.30 -0.78 8.25
CA LYS A 597 9.96 -0.39 8.71
C LYS A 597 8.99 -0.30 7.53
N GLU A 598 9.34 0.44 6.48
CA GLU A 598 8.50 0.64 5.30
C GLU A 598 8.28 -0.65 4.51
N ALA A 599 9.32 -1.46 4.33
CA ALA A 599 9.21 -2.77 3.69
C ALA A 599 8.22 -3.67 4.44
N ASN A 600 8.29 -3.69 5.77
CA ASN A 600 7.38 -4.49 6.59
C ASN A 600 5.97 -3.89 6.69
N PHE A 601 5.74 -2.58 6.59
CA PHE A 601 4.36 -2.06 6.51
C PHE A 601 3.75 -2.27 5.12
N LYS A 602 4.51 -1.98 4.06
CA LYS A 602 4.01 -1.94 2.68
C LYS A 602 4.19 -3.25 1.91
N GLN A 603 4.87 -4.25 2.49
CA GLN A 603 5.36 -5.45 1.78
C GLN A 603 6.07 -5.06 0.49
N ALA A 604 7.00 -4.12 0.61
CA ALA A 604 7.78 -3.59 -0.50
C ALA A 604 9.13 -4.27 -0.53
N SER A 605 9.61 -4.60 -1.73
CA SER A 605 10.96 -5.13 -1.91
C SER A 605 11.99 -4.12 -1.42
N GLN A 606 13.04 -4.64 -0.79
CA GLN A 606 14.19 -3.88 -0.32
C GLN A 606 15.37 -3.91 -1.28
N ALA A 607 15.31 -4.72 -2.34
CA ALA A 607 16.39 -4.98 -3.29
C ALA A 607 17.71 -5.43 -2.63
N VAL A 608 18.59 -6.11 -3.37
CA VAL A 608 19.95 -6.51 -2.92
C VAL A 608 20.02 -7.52 -1.74
N GLU A 609 18.95 -7.72 -0.97
CA GLU A 609 18.88 -8.80 0.04
C GLU A 609 18.75 -10.17 -0.64
N GLU A 610 19.65 -11.10 -0.33
CA GLU A 610 19.64 -12.48 -0.91
C GLU A 610 18.32 -13.23 -0.68
N CYS A 611 17.58 -12.87 0.38
CA CYS A 611 16.29 -13.44 0.74
C CYS A 611 15.21 -12.36 0.90
N ASP A 612 15.04 -11.49 -0.11
CA ASP A 612 13.91 -10.57 -0.14
C ASP A 612 12.59 -11.31 -0.37
N MET A 613 11.77 -11.39 0.68
CA MET A 613 10.49 -12.08 0.66
C MET A 613 9.40 -11.35 -0.16
N TYR A 614 9.61 -10.07 -0.49
CA TYR A 614 8.64 -9.24 -1.20
C TYR A 614 8.97 -9.06 -2.69
N GLN A 615 10.12 -9.55 -3.15
CA GLN A 615 10.45 -9.56 -4.58
C GLN A 615 9.58 -10.52 -5.37
N ASN A 616 9.04 -10.02 -6.48
CA ASN A 616 8.33 -10.85 -7.45
C ASN A 616 9.30 -11.65 -8.32
N ASN A 617 8.76 -12.59 -9.09
CA ASN A 617 9.57 -13.49 -9.90
C ASN A 617 10.32 -12.80 -11.05
N ILE A 618 9.79 -11.72 -11.62
CA ILE A 618 10.46 -10.96 -12.68
C ILE A 618 11.68 -10.23 -12.09
N GLN A 619 11.49 -9.53 -10.97
CA GLN A 619 12.58 -8.88 -10.22
C GLN A 619 13.68 -9.89 -9.88
N LYS A 620 13.33 -11.04 -9.28
CA LYS A 620 14.29 -12.11 -8.95
C LYS A 620 15.09 -12.58 -10.17
N LYS A 621 14.42 -12.86 -11.29
CA LYS A 621 15.07 -13.31 -12.53
C LYS A 621 16.02 -12.26 -13.08
N MET A 622 15.63 -10.99 -13.10
CA MET A 622 16.50 -9.92 -13.61
C MET A 622 17.72 -9.72 -12.70
N VAL A 623 17.54 -9.74 -11.37
CA VAL A 623 18.65 -9.65 -10.41
C VAL A 623 19.61 -10.83 -10.58
N MET A 624 19.10 -12.05 -10.72
CA MET A 624 19.94 -13.24 -10.96
C MET A 624 20.70 -13.16 -12.29
N HIS A 625 20.05 -12.71 -13.36
CA HIS A 625 20.70 -12.52 -14.66
C HIS A 625 21.83 -11.49 -14.59
N LEU A 626 21.60 -10.37 -13.91
CA LEU A 626 22.62 -9.34 -13.66
C LEU A 626 23.81 -9.93 -12.88
N LYS A 627 23.56 -10.68 -11.79
CA LYS A 627 24.63 -11.32 -11.00
C LYS A 627 25.43 -12.33 -11.83
N SER A 628 24.79 -13.07 -12.73
CA SER A 628 25.47 -14.02 -13.62
C SER A 628 26.40 -13.37 -14.65
N LYS A 629 26.16 -12.11 -15.03
CA LYS A 629 27.05 -11.34 -15.92
C LYS A 629 28.27 -10.76 -15.19
N LYS A 630 28.21 -10.66 -13.86
CA LYS A 630 29.29 -10.12 -13.02
C LYS A 630 30.27 -11.19 -12.54
N MET A 631 29.86 -12.46 -12.54
CA MET A 631 30.72 -13.64 -12.30
C MET A 631 31.44 -14.03 -13.58
#